data_AF-A0A5D0QL14-F1
#
_entry.id   AF-A0A5D0QL14-F1
#
_cell.length_a   1.000
_cell.length_b   1.000
_cell.length_c   1.000
_cell.angle_alpha   90.00
_cell.angle_beta   90.00
_cell.angle_gamma   90.00
#
_symmetry.space_group_name_H-M   'P 1'
#
loop_
_entity.id
_entity.type
_entity.pdbx_description
1 polymer ?
#
loop_
_entity_poly.entity_id
_entity_poly.type
_entity_poly.pdbx_seq_one_letter_code
_entity_poly.pdbx_strand_id
1 'polypeptide(L)'
;MAWRIAMDATEATLSAGPSDEPLYTFPELDGAFYLRPGGELAGFALRLPLRSRRGEPRDLWWEAADLDREGRAWLRYGQQEVCRAVSVLCREIPGERPYEKIVLETAFSSWGLRLPGVPLLRPRRVTLRLFSELRTVVPR
;
A
#
# COMPACT_ATOMS: atom_id res chain seq x y z
N MET A 1 10.02 -23.24 -8.30
CA MET A 1 9.39 -22.61 -7.13
C MET A 1 8.72 -21.34 -7.61
N ALA A 2 7.44 -21.14 -7.31
CA ALA A 2 6.74 -19.90 -7.69
C ALA A 2 6.53 -19.07 -6.43
N TRP A 3 6.88 -17.79 -6.46
CA TRP A 3 6.59 -16.87 -5.36
C TRP A 3 5.21 -16.24 -5.55
N ARG A 4 4.47 -16.06 -4.46
CA ARG A 4 3.17 -15.40 -4.50
C ARG A 4 2.97 -14.52 -3.26
N ILE A 5 2.41 -13.34 -3.48
CA ILE A 5 1.93 -12.49 -2.40
C ILE A 5 0.55 -12.96 -1.93
N ALA A 6 0.41 -13.14 -0.62
CA ALA A 6 -0.80 -13.57 0.05
C ALA A 6 -1.77 -12.39 0.19
N MET A 7 -2.60 -12.17 -0.83
CA MET A 7 -3.63 -11.12 -0.82
C MET A 7 -4.59 -11.25 0.37
N ASP A 8 -4.85 -12.47 0.83
CA ASP A 8 -5.65 -12.80 2.01
C ASP A 8 -4.99 -12.39 3.34
N ALA A 9 -3.67 -12.18 3.34
CA ALA A 9 -2.89 -11.66 4.46
C ALA A 9 -2.39 -10.23 4.20
N THR A 10 -3.08 -9.49 3.32
CA THR A 10 -2.72 -8.11 2.98
C THR A 10 -3.66 -7.13 3.66
N GLU A 11 -3.11 -6.21 4.44
CA GLU A 11 -3.85 -5.14 5.10
C GLU A 11 -3.17 -3.80 4.80
N ALA A 12 -3.97 -2.77 4.53
CA ALA A 12 -3.46 -1.40 4.45
C ALA A 12 -4.11 -0.48 5.48
N THR A 13 -3.36 0.52 5.91
CA THR A 13 -3.83 1.57 6.82
C THR A 13 -3.45 2.94 6.30
N LEU A 14 -4.34 3.91 6.52
CA LEU A 14 -4.07 5.33 6.28
C LEU A 14 -4.11 6.07 7.62
N SER A 15 -3.03 6.71 8.01
CA SER A 15 -2.96 7.54 9.24
C SER A 15 -2.61 8.99 8.92
N ALA A 16 -2.94 9.92 9.83
CA ALA A 16 -2.59 11.34 9.66
C ALA A 16 -2.06 11.97 10.94
N GLY A 17 -0.96 12.71 10.81
CA GLY A 17 -0.29 13.37 11.92
C GLY A 17 0.67 12.44 12.69
N PRO A 18 1.04 12.79 13.94
CA PRO A 18 1.99 12.03 14.74
C PRO A 18 1.36 10.85 15.49
N SER A 19 0.03 10.72 15.48
CA SER A 19 -0.65 9.55 16.01
C SER A 19 -0.57 8.42 14.98
N ASP A 20 -0.12 7.24 15.40
CA ASP A 20 -0.18 6.02 14.59
C ASP A 20 -1.61 5.44 14.52
N GLU A 21 -2.61 6.13 15.07
CA GLU A 21 -4.00 5.74 14.97
C GLU A 21 -4.49 5.79 13.50
N PRO A 22 -5.02 4.69 12.96
CA PRO A 22 -5.48 4.64 11.58
C PRO A 22 -6.78 5.45 11.41
N LEU A 23 -6.80 6.35 10.42
CA LEU A 23 -8.02 6.98 9.93
C LEU A 23 -8.87 6.00 9.12
N TYR A 24 -8.19 5.12 8.39
CA TYR A 24 -8.79 4.06 7.58
C TYR A 24 -7.99 2.79 7.72
N THR A 25 -8.68 1.66 7.83
CA THR A 25 -8.13 0.32 7.66
C THR A 25 -8.82 -0.32 6.46
N PHE A 26 -8.04 -0.93 5.59
CA PHE A 26 -8.49 -1.59 4.37
C PHE A 26 -8.19 -3.09 4.52
N PRO A 27 -9.13 -3.86 5.10
CA PRO A 27 -8.96 -5.30 5.28
C PRO A 27 -9.10 -6.07 3.95
N GLU A 28 -9.71 -5.44 2.95
CA GLU A 28 -9.89 -5.99 1.61
C GLU A 28 -9.35 -4.97 0.61
N LEU A 29 -8.43 -5.45 -0.24
CA LEU A 29 -7.72 -4.69 -1.26
C LEU A 29 -7.91 -5.41 -2.59
N ASP A 30 -8.08 -4.65 -3.65
CA ASP A 30 -8.15 -5.18 -5.01
C ASP A 30 -6.92 -4.75 -5.81
N GLY A 31 -6.57 -5.53 -6.83
CA GLY A 31 -5.40 -5.29 -7.67
C GLY A 31 -4.34 -6.38 -7.58
N ALA A 32 -3.10 -6.02 -7.86
CA ALA A 32 -2.02 -6.97 -8.03
C ALA A 32 -0.66 -6.44 -7.57
N PHE A 33 0.20 -7.36 -7.19
CA PHE A 33 1.62 -7.13 -7.03
C PHE A 33 2.39 -7.79 -8.17
N TYR A 34 3.50 -7.17 -8.57
CA TYR A 34 4.38 -7.66 -9.62
C TYR A 34 5.69 -8.09 -8.99
N LEU A 35 6.05 -9.37 -9.20
CA LEU A 35 7.29 -9.95 -8.71
C LEU A 35 8.26 -10.15 -9.86
N ARG A 36 9.55 -9.96 -9.61
CA ARG A 36 10.62 -10.42 -10.50
C ARG A 36 10.73 -11.96 -10.42
N PRO A 37 11.41 -12.61 -11.38
CA PRO A 37 11.64 -14.05 -11.34
C PRO A 37 12.31 -14.58 -10.06
N GLY A 38 13.10 -13.76 -9.37
CA GLY A 38 13.76 -14.11 -8.09
C GLY A 38 12.83 -14.04 -6.87
N GLY A 39 11.63 -13.49 -7.02
CA GLY A 39 10.67 -13.25 -5.92
C GLY A 39 10.71 -11.83 -5.37
N GLU A 40 11.64 -10.98 -5.84
CA GLU A 40 11.72 -9.59 -5.41
C GLU A 40 10.51 -8.80 -5.90
N LEU A 41 10.03 -7.88 -5.05
CA LEU A 41 8.92 -7.02 -5.40
C LEU A 41 9.35 -5.97 -6.45
N ALA A 42 8.78 -6.07 -7.66
CA ALA A 42 9.04 -5.13 -8.76
C ALA A 42 8.11 -3.90 -8.71
N GLY A 43 6.87 -4.09 -8.24
CA GLY A 43 5.85 -3.06 -8.24
C GLY A 43 4.49 -3.57 -7.77
N PHE A 44 3.50 -2.70 -7.81
CA PHE A 44 2.11 -3.02 -7.48
C PHE A 44 1.16 -2.02 -8.10
N ALA A 45 -0.10 -2.43 -8.27
CA ALA A 45 -1.22 -1.58 -8.61
C ALA A 45 -2.40 -2.00 -7.75
N LEU A 46 -2.75 -1.18 -6.76
CA LEU A 46 -3.72 -1.48 -5.72
C LEU A 46 -4.84 -0.45 -5.70
N ARG A 47 -6.04 -0.94 -5.38
CA ARG A 47 -7.26 -0.17 -5.26
C ARG A 47 -7.79 -0.30 -3.83
N LEU A 48 -7.84 0.83 -3.14
CA LEU A 48 -8.26 0.92 -1.74
C LEU A 48 -9.62 1.63 -1.67
N PRO A 49 -10.71 0.92 -1.35
CA PRO A 49 -12.04 1.51 -1.32
C PRO A 49 -12.17 2.47 -0.13
N LEU A 50 -12.32 3.77 -0.40
CA LEU A 50 -12.60 4.77 0.64
C LEU A 50 -14.11 4.98 0.77
N ARG A 51 -14.66 4.53 1.90
CA ARG A 51 -16.06 4.80 2.25
C ARG A 51 -16.22 6.27 2.62
N SER A 52 -16.91 7.04 1.77
CA SER A 52 -17.32 8.41 2.08
C SER A 52 -18.63 8.40 2.88
N ARG A 53 -18.74 9.24 3.92
CA ARG A 53 -20.00 9.43 4.66
C ARG A 53 -21.05 10.24 3.90
N ARG A 54 -20.66 11.01 2.87
CA ARG A 54 -21.54 12.02 2.21
C ARG A 54 -21.49 11.98 0.68
N GLY A 55 -21.08 10.87 0.08
CA GLY A 55 -21.05 10.74 -1.37
C GLY A 55 -20.78 9.31 -1.82
N GLU A 56 -20.70 9.12 -3.13
CA GLU A 56 -20.37 7.82 -3.71
C GLU A 56 -19.00 7.33 -3.20
N PRO A 57 -18.86 6.03 -2.89
CA PRO A 57 -17.57 5.42 -2.64
C PRO A 57 -16.60 5.74 -3.78
N ARG A 58 -15.38 6.13 -3.44
CA ARG A 58 -14.33 6.37 -4.42
C ARG A 58 -13.10 5.62 -4.00
N ASP A 59 -12.40 5.10 -4.99
CA ASP A 59 -11.19 4.34 -4.73
C ASP A 59 -9.99 5.27 -4.67
N LEU A 60 -9.12 5.02 -3.69
CA LEU A 60 -7.75 5.49 -3.71
C LEU A 60 -6.93 4.46 -4.48
N TRP A 61 -6.33 4.88 -5.58
CA TRP A 61 -5.39 4.07 -6.33
C TRP A 61 -3.99 4.32 -5.81
N TRP A 62 -3.23 3.24 -5.62
CA TRP A 62 -1.84 3.30 -5.20
C TRP A 62 -1.02 2.36 -6.08
N GLU A 63 -0.10 2.93 -6.84
CA GLU A 63 0.62 2.23 -7.89
C GLU A 63 2.11 2.57 -7.83
N ALA A 64 2.97 1.58 -7.99
CA ALA A 64 4.40 1.77 -8.07
C ALA A 64 5.02 0.78 -9.05
N ALA A 65 6.08 1.22 -9.72
CA ALA A 65 6.89 0.41 -10.61
C ALA A 65 8.37 0.64 -10.29
N ASP A 66 9.21 -0.32 -10.70
CA ASP A 66 10.68 -0.27 -10.56
C ASP A 66 11.14 0.09 -9.13
N LEU A 67 10.53 -0.59 -8.15
CA LEU A 67 10.82 -0.42 -6.72
C LEU A 67 12.27 -0.72 -6.35
N ASP A 68 12.98 -1.47 -7.19
CA ASP A 68 14.40 -1.79 -7.05
C ASP A 68 15.33 -0.61 -7.42
N ARG A 69 14.80 0.45 -8.04
CA ARG A 69 15.60 1.55 -8.58
C ARG A 69 15.21 2.90 -7.99
N GLU A 70 13.98 3.31 -8.25
CA GLU A 70 13.52 4.68 -7.99
C GLU A 70 12.57 4.76 -6.81
N GLY A 71 11.90 3.65 -6.46
CA GLY A 71 11.04 3.54 -5.31
C GLY A 71 10.00 4.66 -5.27
N ARG A 72 9.26 4.88 -6.37
CA ARG A 72 8.20 5.89 -6.43
C ARG A 72 6.83 5.26 -6.60
N ALA A 73 5.84 5.86 -5.94
CA ALA A 73 4.46 5.51 -6.05
C ALA A 73 3.59 6.71 -6.45
N TRP A 74 2.62 6.45 -7.31
CA TRP A 74 1.55 7.35 -7.70
C TRP A 74 0.32 7.01 -6.87
N LEU A 75 -0.20 8.01 -6.18
CA LEU A 75 -1.47 7.93 -5.48
C LEU A 75 -2.49 8.79 -6.20
N ARG A 76 -3.65 8.22 -6.55
CA ARG A 76 -4.73 8.92 -7.26
C ARG A 76 -6.05 8.81 -6.49
N TYR A 77 -6.71 9.93 -6.30
CA TYR A 77 -8.05 10.00 -5.70
C TYR A 77 -8.92 11.00 -6.46
N GLY A 78 -9.94 10.51 -7.17
CA GLY A 78 -10.73 11.34 -8.07
C GLY A 78 -9.87 11.96 -9.17
N GLN A 79 -9.84 13.29 -9.23
CA GLN A 79 -9.06 14.08 -10.22
C GLN A 79 -7.68 14.50 -9.69
N GLN A 80 -7.30 14.01 -8.50
CA GLN A 80 -6.06 14.43 -7.84
C GLN A 80 -5.04 13.29 -7.87
N GLU A 81 -3.78 13.67 -8.06
CA GLU A 81 -2.65 12.76 -8.11
C GLU A 81 -1.45 13.34 -7.38
N VAL A 82 -0.70 12.46 -6.71
CA VAL A 82 0.63 12.78 -6.19
C VAL A 82 1.60 11.63 -6.48
N CYS A 83 2.83 11.98 -6.85
CA CYS A 83 3.95 11.03 -6.94
C CYS A 83 4.88 11.21 -5.74
N ARG A 84 5.15 10.16 -4.97
CA ARG A 84 5.99 10.20 -3.77
C ARG A 84 6.87 8.97 -3.66
N ALA A 85 7.95 9.09 -2.89
CA ALA A 85 8.78 7.93 -2.59
C ALA A 85 7.98 6.90 -1.80
N VAL A 86 8.21 5.63 -2.09
CA VAL A 86 7.70 4.48 -1.36
C VAL A 86 8.87 3.76 -0.70
N SER A 87 8.76 3.58 0.61
CA SER A 87 9.69 2.77 1.38
C SER A 87 9.23 1.32 1.32
N VAL A 88 10.16 0.41 1.06
CA VAL A 88 9.93 -1.04 1.05
C VAL A 88 10.80 -1.66 2.12
N LEU A 89 10.19 -2.39 3.05
CA LEU A 89 10.90 -3.22 4.02
C LEU A 89 10.50 -4.67 3.83
N CYS A 90 11.49 -5.48 3.50
CA CYS A 90 11.38 -6.92 3.32
C CYS A 90 12.12 -7.62 4.46
N ARG A 91 11.46 -8.55 5.15
CA ARG A 91 12.09 -9.31 6.23
C ARG A 91 11.66 -10.77 6.18
N GLU A 92 12.63 -11.66 6.08
CA GLU A 92 12.42 -13.09 6.23
C GLU A 92 12.00 -13.43 7.67
N ILE A 93 10.93 -14.20 7.79
CA ILE A 93 10.44 -14.72 9.05
C ILE A 93 10.72 -16.22 9.07
N PRO A 94 11.65 -16.69 9.94
CA PRO A 94 11.98 -18.10 10.03
C PRO A 94 10.84 -18.90 10.68
N GLY A 95 10.73 -20.17 10.33
CA GLY A 95 9.76 -21.10 10.91
C GLY A 95 9.63 -22.38 10.10
N GLU A 96 8.67 -23.24 10.46
CA GLU A 96 8.39 -24.47 9.70
C GLU A 96 7.99 -24.18 8.24
N ARG A 97 7.41 -22.99 8.01
CA ARG A 97 7.10 -22.45 6.69
C ARG A 97 7.65 -21.03 6.61
N PRO A 98 8.90 -20.86 6.17
CA PRO A 98 9.48 -19.53 6.05
C PRO A 98 8.68 -18.70 5.04
N TYR A 99 8.48 -17.43 5.36
CA TYR A 99 7.86 -16.44 4.48
C TYR A 99 8.56 -15.11 4.66
N GLU A 100 8.39 -14.22 3.70
CA GLU A 100 8.93 -12.87 3.78
C GLU A 100 7.80 -11.89 4.05
N LYS A 101 7.94 -11.10 5.12
CA LYS A 101 7.03 -10.02 5.43
C LYS A 101 7.44 -8.78 4.65
N ILE A 102 6.48 -8.23 3.91
CA ILE A 102 6.66 -7.00 3.13
C ILE A 102 5.89 -5.88 3.83
N VAL A 103 6.56 -4.74 4.01
CA VAL A 103 5.94 -3.49 4.44
C VAL A 103 6.20 -2.43 3.38
N LEU A 104 5.12 -1.84 2.87
CA LEU A 104 5.15 -0.73 1.94
C LEU A 104 4.65 0.52 2.64
N GLU A 105 5.35 1.63 2.49
CA GLU A 105 4.93 2.90 3.08
C GLU A 105 5.11 4.07 2.11
N THR A 106 4.09 4.90 1.96
CA THR A 106 4.19 6.17 1.23
C THR A 106 3.62 7.31 2.06
N ALA A 107 4.40 8.38 2.21
CA ALA A 107 3.98 9.58 2.91
C ALA A 107 3.72 10.74 1.94
N PHE A 108 2.62 11.46 2.16
CA PHE A 108 2.22 12.61 1.35
C PHE A 108 1.54 13.69 2.20
N SER A 109 1.32 14.87 1.61
CA SER A 109 0.58 15.96 2.27
C SER A 109 -0.92 15.78 2.04
N SER A 110 -1.72 16.01 3.08
CA SER A 110 -3.19 16.02 2.99
C SER A 110 -3.77 17.00 1.97
N TRP A 111 -2.98 17.97 1.50
CA TRP A 111 -3.39 18.88 0.42
C TRP A 111 -3.22 18.29 -0.97
N GLY A 112 -2.32 17.31 -1.13
CA GLY A 112 -2.06 16.64 -2.40
C GLY A 112 -3.24 15.76 -2.83
N LEU A 113 -3.85 15.05 -1.88
CA LEU A 113 -5.07 14.28 -2.07
C LEU A 113 -6.09 14.71 -1.02
N ARG A 114 -7.20 15.31 -1.44
CA ARG A 114 -8.30 15.76 -0.58
C ARG A 114 -9.16 14.58 -0.15
N LEU A 115 -8.55 13.69 0.63
CA LEU A 115 -9.18 12.48 1.10
C LEU A 115 -10.33 12.82 2.07
N PRO A 116 -11.44 12.05 2.02
CA PRO A 116 -12.54 12.23 2.96
C PRO A 116 -12.04 12.02 4.39
N GLY A 117 -12.67 12.68 5.36
CA GLY A 117 -12.31 12.52 6.77
C GLY A 117 -11.00 13.17 7.22
N VAL A 118 -10.16 13.66 6.30
CA VAL A 118 -8.92 14.38 6.63
C VAL A 118 -9.16 15.89 6.69
N PRO A 119 -9.02 16.55 7.85
CA PRO A 119 -9.21 17.99 7.95
C PRO A 119 -8.17 18.76 7.12
N LEU A 120 -8.62 19.59 6.18
CA LEU A 120 -7.76 20.35 5.25
C LEU A 120 -7.28 21.70 5.80
N LEU A 121 -7.64 22.05 7.04
CA LEU A 121 -7.35 23.35 7.66
C LEU A 121 -5.84 23.69 7.69
N ARG A 122 -4.98 22.67 7.72
CA ARG A 122 -3.52 22.80 7.63
C ARG A 122 -2.93 21.58 6.93
N PRO A 123 -1.79 21.70 6.24
CA PRO A 123 -1.17 20.53 5.63
C PRO A 123 -0.72 19.59 6.74
N ARG A 124 -1.14 18.32 6.65
CA ARG A 124 -0.71 17.25 7.55
C ARG A 124 0.01 16.19 6.74
N ARG A 125 1.03 15.56 7.34
CA ARG A 125 1.58 14.33 6.82
C ARG A 125 0.51 13.23 6.94
N VAL A 126 0.23 12.58 5.82
CA VAL A 126 -0.60 11.39 5.71
C VAL A 126 0.33 10.25 5.33
N THR A 127 0.17 9.11 5.98
CA THR A 127 0.97 7.93 5.70
C THR A 127 0.03 6.82 5.28
N LEU A 128 0.25 6.27 4.07
CA LEU A 128 -0.36 5.03 3.62
C LEU A 128 0.64 3.91 3.84
N ARG A 129 0.26 2.91 4.64
CA ARG A 129 1.09 1.75 4.95
C ARG A 129 0.35 0.48 4.54
N LEU A 130 1.07 -0.50 4.02
CA LEU A 130 0.55 -1.82 3.73
C LEU A 130 1.48 -2.89 4.26
N PHE A 131 0.88 -3.95 4.76
CA PHE A 131 1.54 -5.17 5.17
C PHE A 131 1.08 -6.31 4.29
N SER A 132 2.00 -7.18 3.89
CA SER A 132 1.69 -8.41 3.18
C SER A 132 2.73 -9.49 3.45
N GLU A 133 2.45 -10.70 2.99
CA GLU A 133 3.33 -11.85 3.09
C GLU A 133 3.64 -12.39 1.70
N LEU A 134 4.91 -12.63 1.43
CA LEU A 134 5.41 -13.34 0.27
C LEU A 134 5.69 -14.78 0.66
N ARG A 135 4.98 -15.72 0.02
CA ARG A 135 5.05 -17.16 0.31
C ARG A 135 5.56 -17.91 -0.92
N THR A 136 6.34 -18.96 -0.69
CA THR A 136 6.70 -19.91 -1.75
C THR A 136 5.55 -20.86 -2.00
N VAL A 137 5.14 -21.01 -3.26
CA VAL A 137 4.17 -22.00 -3.70
C VAL A 137 4.95 -23.19 -4.26
N VAL A 138 4.77 -24.36 -3.63
CA VAL A 138 5.28 -25.63 -4.16
C VAL A 138 4.33 -26.06 -5.30
N PRO A 139 4.84 -26.28 -6.53
CA PRO A 139 3.99 -26.83 -7.58
C PRO A 139 3.47 -28.20 -7.15
N ARG A 140 2.16 -28.41 -7.29
CA ARG A 140 1.51 -29.71 -7.08
C ARG A 140 1.93 -30.71 -8.15
#